data_AF-A0A151F7X2-F1
#
_entry.id   AF-A0A151F7X2-F1
#
_cell.length_a   1.000
_cell.length_b   1.000
_cell.length_c   1.000
_cell.angle_alpha   90.00
_cell.angle_beta   90.00
_cell.angle_gamma   90.00
#
_symmetry.space_group_name_H-M   'P 1'
#
loop_
_entity.id
_entity.type
_entity.pdbx_description
1 polymer ?
#
loop_
_entity_poly.entity_id
_entity_poly.type
_entity_poly.pdbx_seq_one_letter_code
_entity_poly.pdbx_strand_id
1 'polypeptide(L)'
;MSQKKEYTEEESLEIARKFVLTSPTYTFDGEGLKHVKTITLRCPYCWEFIFEFTSRHAGYGDRSGQMVAQVITQHTARVTVESGEVNSAVLDDKWDMIDQKMIE
;
A
#
# COMPACT_ATOMS: atom_id res chain seq x y z
N MET A 1 9.63 -18.96 25.84
CA MET A 1 8.65 -17.89 26.13
C MET A 1 8.67 -16.93 24.95
N SER A 2 7.65 -16.98 24.10
CA SER A 2 7.56 -16.05 22.97
C SER A 2 7.31 -14.66 23.54
N GLN A 3 8.22 -13.72 23.32
CA GLN A 3 8.00 -12.32 23.69
C GLN A 3 6.77 -11.85 22.90
N LYS A 4 5.69 -11.50 23.60
CA LYS A 4 4.56 -10.77 23.00
C LYS A 4 5.12 -9.41 22.61
N LYS A 5 5.50 -9.26 21.35
CA LYS A 5 5.87 -7.98 20.79
C LYS A 5 4.59 -7.17 20.68
N GLU A 6 4.50 -6.10 21.45
CA GLU A 6 3.44 -5.11 21.32
C GLU A 6 3.81 -4.20 20.15
N TYR A 7 2.83 -3.84 19.33
CA TYR A 7 3.04 -2.96 18.18
C TYR A 7 2.22 -1.69 18.40
N THR A 8 2.80 -0.54 18.07
CA THR A 8 2.03 0.72 18.08
C THR A 8 1.41 1.01 16.73
N GLU A 9 0.43 1.92 16.73
CA GLU A 9 -0.17 2.43 15.49
C GLU A 9 0.90 3.13 14.64
N GLU A 10 1.78 3.92 15.26
CA GLU A 10 2.84 4.65 14.57
C GLU A 10 3.86 3.72 13.91
N GLU A 11 4.29 2.66 14.60
CA GLU A 11 5.18 1.65 14.02
C GLU A 11 4.51 0.94 12.84
N SER A 12 3.23 0.59 12.99
CA SER A 12 2.44 -0.08 11.95
C SER A 12 2.21 0.84 10.74
N LEU A 13 2.01 2.15 10.97
CA LEU A 13 1.87 3.15 9.92
C LEU A 13 3.18 3.26 9.10
N GLU A 14 4.33 3.27 9.75
CA GLU A 14 5.62 3.35 9.05
C GLU A 14 5.93 2.07 8.26
N ILE A 15 5.52 0.90 8.77
CA ILE A 15 5.57 -0.37 8.04
C ILE A 15 4.71 -0.29 6.77
N ALA A 16 3.45 0.15 6.90
CA ALA A 16 2.54 0.30 5.78
C ALA A 16 3.04 1.33 4.75
N ARG A 17 3.52 2.49 5.23
CA ARG A 17 4.09 3.54 4.37
C ARG A 17 5.28 3.00 3.58
N LYS A 18 6.21 2.31 4.25
CA LYS A 18 7.39 1.74 3.61
C LYS A 18 6.99 0.72 2.54
N PHE A 19 6.01 -0.13 2.83
CA PHE A 19 5.48 -1.09 1.85
C PHE A 19 5.02 -0.40 0.56
N VAL A 20 4.20 0.66 0.66
CA VAL A 20 3.73 1.42 -0.52
C VAL A 20 4.90 2.06 -1.27
N LEU A 21 5.84 2.70 -0.57
CA LEU A 21 7.02 3.34 -1.17
C LEU A 21 7.92 2.35 -1.93
N THR A 22 7.92 1.08 -1.54
CA THR A 22 8.67 0.01 -2.21
C THR A 22 7.85 -0.79 -3.21
N SER A 23 6.56 -0.49 -3.36
CA SER A 23 5.68 -1.23 -4.26
C SER A 23 5.98 -0.91 -5.74
N PRO A 24 5.83 -1.89 -6.66
CA PRO A 24 6.20 -1.68 -8.06
C PRO A 24 5.50 -0.49 -8.73
N THR A 25 4.21 -0.28 -8.46
CA THR A 25 3.47 0.86 -9.01
C THR A 25 4.07 2.20 -8.57
N TYR A 26 4.40 2.34 -7.28
CA TYR A 26 4.99 3.58 -6.76
C TYR A 26 6.43 3.77 -7.26
N THR A 27 7.25 2.71 -7.27
CA THR A 27 8.64 2.81 -7.70
C THR A 27 8.79 3.07 -9.20
N PHE A 28 7.80 2.68 -10.00
CA PHE A 28 7.82 2.92 -11.45
C PHE A 28 7.78 4.42 -11.75
N ASP A 29 6.83 5.15 -11.16
CA ASP A 29 6.62 6.58 -11.44
C ASP A 29 5.71 7.31 -10.45
N GLY A 30 5.55 6.77 -9.23
CA GLY A 30 4.72 7.36 -8.19
C GLY A 30 5.39 8.54 -7.48
N GLU A 31 4.59 9.54 -7.14
CA GLU A 31 5.01 10.72 -6.39
C GLU A 31 3.92 11.20 -5.41
N GLY A 32 4.33 11.92 -4.37
CA GLY A 32 3.39 12.60 -3.47
C GLY A 32 2.65 11.70 -2.47
N LEU A 33 3.24 10.57 -2.02
CA LEU A 33 2.59 9.67 -1.07
C LEU A 33 2.16 10.39 0.21
N LYS A 34 0.85 10.41 0.45
CA LYS A 34 0.20 11.01 1.62
C LYS A 34 -0.61 9.97 2.36
N HIS A 35 -0.42 9.90 3.68
CA HIS A 35 -1.34 9.18 4.56
C HIS A 35 -2.62 10.02 4.73
N VAL A 36 -3.79 9.45 4.43
CA VAL A 36 -5.07 10.17 4.48
C VAL A 36 -5.97 9.71 5.61
N LYS A 37 -5.88 8.45 6.03
CA LYS A 37 -6.77 7.89 7.05
C LYS A 37 -6.19 6.62 7.68
N THR A 38 -6.29 6.52 9.00
CA THR A 38 -6.15 5.25 9.75
C THR A 38 -7.53 4.72 10.12
N ILE A 39 -7.71 3.41 10.03
CA ILE A 39 -8.87 2.67 10.52
C ILE A 39 -8.39 1.60 11.49
N THR A 40 -8.79 1.68 12.76
CA THR A 40 -8.53 0.63 13.75
C THR A 40 -9.47 -0.56 13.51
N LEU A 41 -8.93 -1.75 13.33
CA LEU A 41 -9.71 -2.96 13.07
C LEU A 41 -10.06 -3.69 14.37
N ARG A 42 -11.02 -4.62 14.31
CA ARG A 42 -11.48 -5.39 15.48
C ARG A 42 -10.58 -6.60 15.78
N CYS A 43 -9.27 -6.39 15.87
CA CYS A 43 -8.29 -7.36 16.37
C CYS A 43 -7.07 -6.66 17.02
N PRO A 44 -6.30 -7.36 17.87
CA PRO A 44 -5.13 -6.77 18.53
C PRO A 44 -4.05 -6.39 17.51
N TYR A 45 -3.49 -5.18 17.64
CA TYR A 45 -2.41 -4.69 16.78
C TYR A 45 -2.78 -4.69 15.28
N CYS A 46 -4.03 -4.36 14.97
CA CYS A 46 -4.57 -4.37 13.62
C CYS A 46 -5.04 -2.98 13.18
N TRP A 47 -4.48 -2.48 12.09
CA TRP A 47 -4.87 -1.21 11.49
C TRP A 47 -4.90 -1.33 9.97
N GLU A 48 -5.83 -0.62 9.35
CA GLU A 48 -5.82 -0.33 7.93
C GLU A 48 -5.41 1.14 7.73
N PHE A 49 -4.40 1.35 6.89
CA PHE A 49 -3.89 2.66 6.52
C PHE A 49 -4.23 2.95 5.07
N ILE A 50 -4.83 4.11 4.84
CA ILE A 50 -5.17 4.58 3.50
C ILE A 50 -4.16 5.64 3.10
N PHE A 51 -3.56 5.43 1.94
CA PHE A 51 -2.62 6.36 1.32
C PHE A 51 -3.11 6.79 -0.06
N GLU A 52 -2.78 8.02 -0.43
CA GLU A 52 -2.98 8.54 -1.77
C GLU A 52 -1.65 8.97 -2.37
N PHE A 53 -1.47 8.73 -3.68
CA PHE A 53 -0.32 9.22 -4.46
C PHE A 53 -0.73 9.39 -5.92
N THR A 54 0.14 9.99 -6.73
CA THR A 54 -0.07 10.11 -8.18
C THR A 54 1.01 9.39 -8.95
N SER A 55 0.65 8.72 -10.05
CA SER A 55 1.58 8.16 -11.04
C SER A 55 1.47 8.92 -12.35
N ARG A 56 2.56 8.99 -13.12
CA ARG A 56 2.60 9.69 -14.43
C ARG A 56 2.03 8.86 -15.57
N HIS A 57 1.88 7.56 -15.37
CA HIS A 57 1.29 6.62 -16.30
C HIS A 57 0.15 5.83 -15.64
N ALA A 58 -0.85 5.48 -16.44
CA ALA A 58 -1.92 4.61 -16.00
C ALA A 58 -1.44 3.17 -15.78
N GLY A 59 -2.21 2.39 -15.01
CA GLY A 59 -1.98 0.97 -14.76
C GLY A 59 -1.34 0.67 -13.41
N TYR A 60 -0.96 -0.60 -13.23
CA TYR A 60 -0.50 -1.15 -11.96
C TYR A 60 0.77 -1.98 -12.15
N GLY A 61 1.56 -2.12 -11.09
CA GLY A 61 2.77 -2.93 -11.09
C GLY A 61 3.94 -2.28 -11.83
N ASP A 62 4.98 -3.11 -12.07
CA ASP A 62 6.08 -2.75 -12.96
C ASP A 62 5.61 -2.84 -14.41
N ARG A 63 5.75 -1.73 -15.13
CA ARG A 63 5.32 -1.55 -16.51
C ARG A 63 6.51 -1.29 -17.45
N SER A 64 7.73 -1.59 -16.99
CA SER A 64 8.96 -1.41 -17.77
C SER A 64 8.88 -2.18 -19.08
N GLY A 65 9.19 -1.50 -20.19
CA GLY A 65 9.14 -2.08 -21.53
C GLY A 65 7.74 -2.14 -22.16
N GLN A 66 6.68 -1.68 -21.48
CA GLN A 66 5.35 -1.55 -22.06
C GLN A 66 5.14 -0.14 -22.64
N MET A 67 4.40 -0.04 -23.75
CA MET A 67 3.89 1.25 -24.22
C MET A 67 2.70 1.65 -23.36
N VAL A 68 2.91 2.55 -22.41
CA VAL A 68 1.89 3.07 -21.49
C VAL A 68 1.52 4.51 -21.82
N ALA A 69 0.25 4.86 -21.61
CA ALA A 69 -0.22 6.24 -21.81
C ALA A 69 0.33 7.14 -20.69
N GLN A 70 0.86 8.31 -21.05
CA GLN A 70 1.25 9.37 -20.12
C GLN A 70 0.00 10.11 -19.63
N VAL A 71 -0.53 9.67 -18.51
CA VAL A 71 -1.71 10.24 -17.86
C VAL A 71 -1.45 10.26 -16.36
N ILE A 72 -1.51 11.46 -15.77
CA ILE A 72 -1.44 11.63 -14.32
C ILE A 72 -2.65 10.90 -13.72
N THR A 73 -2.38 9.82 -12.99
CA THR A 73 -3.37 8.94 -12.40
C THR A 73 -3.25 9.02 -10.89
N GLN A 74 -4.33 9.38 -10.21
CA GLN A 74 -4.40 9.33 -8.75
C GLN A 74 -4.70 7.90 -8.32
N HIS A 75 -3.92 7.41 -7.36
CA HIS A 75 -4.07 6.08 -6.79
C HIS A 75 -4.40 6.16 -5.29
N THR A 76 -5.21 5.21 -4.82
CA THR A 76 -5.55 5.01 -3.41
C THR A 76 -5.10 3.62 -2.96
N ALA A 77 -4.11 3.55 -2.08
CA ALA A 77 -3.63 2.31 -1.49
C ALA A 77 -4.26 2.07 -0.12
N ARG A 78 -4.84 0.89 0.10
CA ARG A 78 -5.34 0.42 1.40
C ARG A 78 -4.43 -0.69 1.88
N VAL A 79 -3.74 -0.47 3.00
CA VAL A 79 -2.76 -1.42 3.54
C VAL A 79 -3.18 -1.83 4.94
N THR A 80 -3.44 -3.11 5.15
CA THR A 80 -3.73 -3.69 6.46
C THR A 80 -2.45 -4.25 7.06
N VAL A 81 -2.11 -3.76 8.25
CA VAL A 81 -1.02 -4.27 9.08
C VAL A 81 -1.60 -4.96 10.29
N GLU A 82 -1.17 -6.20 10.53
CA GLU A 82 -1.53 -7.00 11.69
C GLU A 82 -0.24 -7.45 12.36
N SER A 83 -0.09 -7.13 13.65
CA SER A 83 1.08 -7.55 14.44
C SER A 83 2.42 -7.26 13.74
N GLY A 84 2.54 -6.08 13.13
CA GLY A 84 3.76 -5.62 12.46
C GLY A 84 4.03 -6.22 11.09
N GLU A 85 3.07 -6.96 10.51
CA GLU A 85 3.19 -7.55 9.18
C GLU A 85 2.08 -7.02 8.25
N VAL A 86 2.43 -6.76 6.99
CA VAL A 86 1.43 -6.38 5.97
C VAL A 86 0.69 -7.64 5.55
N ASN A 87 -0.58 -7.75 5.94
CA ASN A 87 -1.43 -8.91 5.65
C ASN A 87 -2.29 -8.70 4.39
N SER A 88 -2.60 -7.44 4.06
CA SER A 88 -3.32 -7.10 2.83
C SER A 88 -2.85 -5.74 2.31
N ALA A 89 -2.75 -5.59 1.00
CA ALA A 89 -2.50 -4.31 0.36
C ALA A 89 -3.18 -4.24 -1.01
N VAL A 90 -4.13 -3.32 -1.14
CA VAL A 90 -4.97 -3.17 -2.32
C VAL A 90 -4.85 -1.75 -2.88
N LEU A 91 -4.59 -1.64 -4.17
CA LEU A 91 -4.54 -0.38 -4.90
C LEU A 91 -5.80 -0.21 -5.74
N ASP A 92 -6.46 0.94 -5.58
CA ASP A 92 -7.68 1.35 -6.30
C ASP A 92 -8.84 0.35 -6.24
N ASP A 93 -8.91 -0.46 -5.18
CA ASP A 93 -9.88 -1.57 -5.03
C ASP A 93 -9.80 -2.62 -6.16
N LYS A 94 -8.68 -2.66 -6.89
CA LYS A 94 -8.54 -3.43 -8.13
C LYS A 94 -7.28 -4.26 -8.22
N TRP A 95 -6.20 -3.82 -7.58
CA TRP A 95 -4.90 -4.45 -7.73
C TRP A 95 -4.37 -4.93 -6.38
N ASP A 96 -4.12 -6.22 -6.28
CA ASP A 96 -3.42 -6.83 -5.16
C ASP A 96 -1.93 -6.47 -5.26
N MET A 97 -1.46 -5.65 -4.32
CA MET A 97 -0.08 -5.18 -4.28
C MET A 97 0.90 -6.23 -3.74
N ILE A 98 0.42 -7.29 -3.09
CA ILE A 98 1.27 -8.39 -2.59
C ILE A 98 1.47 -9.39 -3.72
N ASP A 99 0.38 -9.86 -4.32
CA ASP A 99 0.39 -10.85 -5.39
C ASP A 99 0.67 -10.27 -6.78
N GLN A 100 0.67 -8.94 -6.92
CA GLN A 100 0.88 -8.22 -8.19
C GLN A 100 -0.07 -8.69 -9.30
N LYS A 101 -1.38 -8.71 -8.98
CA LYS A 101 -2.44 -9.13 -9.90
C LYS A 101 -3.73 -8.35 -9.65
N MET A 102 -4.66 -8.42 -10.60
CA MET A 102 -6.00 -7.88 -10.41
C MET A 102 -6.77 -8.73 -9.39
N ILE A 103 -7.59 -8.06 -8.57
CA ILE A 103 -8.55 -8.72 -7.67
C ILE A 103 -9.77 -9.13 -8.51
N GLU A 104 -10.23 -10.37 -8.34
CA GLU A 104 -11.42 -10.94 -9.00
C GLU A 104 -12.71 -10.68 -8.22
#